data_AF-A0A1W7M6K0-F1
#
_entry.id   AF-A0A1W7M6K0-F1
#
_cell.length_a   1.000
_cell.length_b   1.000
_cell.length_c   1.000
_cell.angle_alpha   90.00
_cell.angle_beta   90.00
_cell.angle_gamma   90.00
#
_symmetry.space_group_name_H-M   'P 1'
#
loop_
_entity.id
_entity.type
_entity.pdbx_description
1 polymer ?
#
loop_
_entity_poly.entity_id
_entity_poly.type
_entity_poly.pdbx_seq_one_letter_code
_entity_poly.pdbx_strand_id
1 'polypeptide(L)'
;MPLSNSFKVPAAITGAIAIYILAVDKFDTFMFFGLPVLAGIAAALVLRRIDPVRTNADHVTDALRVYYGLHLIWSSSRYWFAGGQPVIPHPIGGPFIESLAAMGLFPGIKAMEGVIGLVLLSNRFVPLALVLEMPTSFTVFYLNTFITAAPRQLITGPLELGVNCLLLLAYFRYYQPFLVARAYAAPPRFLAVSAIDAPKGLGPS
;
A
#
# COMPACT_ATOMS: atom_id res chain seq x y z
N MET A 1 21.39 5.68 22.28
CA MET A 1 20.88 4.29 22.35
C MET A 1 21.16 3.58 21.03
N PRO A 2 21.73 2.36 21.04
CA PRO A 2 21.96 1.60 19.81
C PRO A 2 20.61 1.20 19.16
N LEU A 3 20.55 1.22 17.83
CA LEU A 3 19.38 0.73 17.07
C LEU A 3 19.10 -0.73 17.46
N SER A 4 17.84 -1.07 17.78
CA SER A 4 17.47 -2.46 18.09
C SER A 4 17.62 -3.31 16.83
N ASN A 5 17.89 -4.61 17.01
CA ASN A 5 18.03 -5.53 15.88
C ASN A 5 16.75 -5.59 15.03
N SER A 6 15.59 -5.30 15.62
CA SER A 6 14.30 -5.19 14.93
C SER A 6 14.24 -4.05 13.90
N PHE A 7 15.11 -3.03 13.99
CA PHE A 7 15.21 -1.97 12.99
C PHE A 7 16.43 -2.15 12.08
N LYS A 8 17.55 -2.64 12.63
CA LYS A 8 18.78 -2.88 11.87
C LYS A 8 18.58 -3.93 10.78
N VAL A 9 17.86 -5.01 11.08
CA VAL A 9 17.66 -6.10 10.12
C VAL A 9 16.78 -5.67 8.95
N PRO A 10 15.60 -5.04 9.14
CA PRO A 10 14.84 -4.46 8.04
C PRO A 10 15.65 -3.41 7.29
N ALA A 11 16.26 -2.43 7.96
CA ALA A 11 17.03 -1.39 7.30
C ALA A 11 18.22 -1.93 6.48
N ALA A 12 18.88 -2.99 6.95
CA ALA A 12 19.97 -3.65 6.23
C ALA A 12 19.47 -4.48 5.04
N ILE A 13 18.37 -5.22 5.20
CA ILE A 13 17.71 -5.93 4.08
C ILE A 13 17.26 -4.93 3.03
N THR A 14 16.66 -3.83 3.46
CA THR A 14 16.19 -2.76 2.61
C THR A 14 17.34 -2.04 1.90
N GLY A 15 18.46 -1.78 2.58
CA GLY A 15 19.68 -1.28 1.97
C GLY A 15 20.28 -2.26 0.96
N ALA A 16 20.27 -3.56 1.27
CA ALA A 16 20.75 -4.60 0.36
C ALA A 16 19.85 -4.75 -0.88
N ILE A 17 18.53 -4.65 -0.72
CA ILE A 17 17.57 -4.62 -1.83
C ILE A 17 17.77 -3.36 -2.68
N ALA A 18 17.96 -2.20 -2.06
CA ALA A 18 18.26 -0.96 -2.79
C ALA A 18 19.57 -1.05 -3.57
N ILE A 19 20.63 -1.62 -2.98
CA ILE A 19 21.92 -1.88 -3.64
C ILE A 19 21.77 -2.90 -4.77
N TYR A 20 20.99 -3.96 -4.57
CA TYR A 20 20.69 -4.95 -5.63
C TYR A 20 19.93 -4.31 -6.79
N ILE A 21 18.95 -3.44 -6.52
CA ILE A 21 18.21 -2.68 -7.54
C ILE A 21 19.13 -1.69 -8.27
N LEU A 22 20.04 -1.02 -7.56
CA LEU A 22 21.06 -0.13 -8.14
C LEU A 22 22.07 -0.88 -9.01
N ALA A 23 22.36 -2.14 -8.70
CA ALA A 23 23.38 -2.94 -9.37
C ALA A 23 22.88 -3.69 -10.61
N VAL A 24 21.56 -3.93 -10.72
CA VAL A 24 21.02 -4.87 -11.73
C VAL A 24 19.92 -4.25 -12.61
N ASP A 25 19.30 -3.14 -12.22
CA ASP A 25 18.14 -2.59 -12.93
C ASP A 25 18.34 -1.14 -13.42
N LYS A 26 17.56 -0.74 -14.44
CA LYS A 26 17.61 0.64 -14.98
C LYS A 26 17.27 1.65 -13.86
N PHE A 27 17.88 2.84 -13.91
CA PHE A 27 17.65 3.98 -12.99
C PHE A 27 16.17 4.21 -12.61
N ASP A 28 15.26 3.91 -13.52
CA ASP A 28 13.80 3.91 -13.33
C ASP A 28 13.32 3.05 -12.15
N THR A 29 13.80 1.82 -11.97
CA THR A 29 13.36 0.93 -10.89
C THR A 29 13.82 1.45 -9.52
N PHE A 30 15.02 2.04 -9.46
CA PHE A 30 15.53 2.64 -8.23
C PHE A 30 14.73 3.88 -7.84
N MET A 31 14.37 4.75 -8.79
CA MET A 31 13.48 5.87 -8.49
C MET A 31 12.10 5.39 -8.03
N PHE A 32 11.60 4.31 -8.61
CA PHE A 32 10.29 3.75 -8.29
C PHE A 32 10.22 3.08 -6.92
N PHE A 33 11.25 2.35 -6.51
CA PHE A 33 11.25 1.58 -5.25
C PHE A 33 12.27 2.07 -4.22
N GLY A 34 13.48 2.40 -4.63
CA GLY A 34 14.59 2.75 -3.74
C GLY A 34 14.42 4.11 -3.04
N LEU A 35 14.07 5.17 -3.78
CA LEU A 35 13.88 6.51 -3.20
C LEU A 35 12.74 6.55 -2.16
N PRO A 36 11.52 6.05 -2.47
CA PRO A 36 10.45 5.95 -1.48
C PRO A 36 10.86 5.19 -0.21
N VAL A 37 11.63 4.13 -0.38
CA VAL A 37 12.10 3.28 0.72
C VAL A 37 13.05 4.06 1.64
N LEU A 38 14.04 4.74 1.06
CA LEU A 38 15.01 5.55 1.82
C LEU A 38 14.30 6.70 2.54
N ALA A 39 13.34 7.34 1.87
CA ALA A 39 12.51 8.38 2.46
C ALA A 39 11.71 7.86 3.66
N GLY A 40 11.11 6.67 3.56
CA GLY A 40 10.40 6.02 4.66
C GLY A 40 11.32 5.73 5.86
N ILE A 41 12.51 5.17 5.62
CA ILE A 41 13.50 4.92 6.69
C ILE A 41 13.93 6.23 7.34
N ALA A 42 14.25 7.26 6.56
CA ALA A 42 14.66 8.55 7.07
C ALA A 42 13.54 9.20 7.92
N ALA A 43 12.29 9.16 7.44
CA ALA A 43 11.14 9.65 8.17
C ALA A 43 10.96 8.93 9.51
N ALA A 44 11.09 7.61 9.54
CA ALA A 44 11.02 6.83 10.78
C ALA A 44 12.14 7.20 11.78
N LEU A 45 13.36 7.40 11.29
CA LEU A 45 14.49 7.82 12.14
C LEU A 45 14.30 9.24 12.70
N VAL A 46 13.77 10.17 11.91
CA VAL A 46 13.45 11.53 12.35
C VAL A 46 12.31 11.50 13.38
N LEU A 47 11.22 10.80 13.09
CA LEU A 47 10.06 10.69 13.99
C LEU A 47 10.44 10.10 15.34
N ARG A 48 11.33 9.11 15.37
CA ARG A 48 11.87 8.54 16.62
C ARG A 48 12.63 9.54 17.47
N ARG A 49 13.27 10.55 16.86
CA ARG A 49 13.97 11.60 17.61
C ARG A 49 13.02 12.65 18.16
N ILE A 50 11.88 12.87 17.51
CA ILE A 50 10.90 13.88 17.89
C ILE A 50 9.97 13.37 18.99
N ASP A 51 9.54 12.11 18.92
CA ASP A 51 8.60 11.52 19.88
C ASP A 51 9.11 10.18 20.41
N PRO A 52 9.78 10.16 21.58
CA PRO A 52 10.34 8.95 22.17
C PRO A 52 9.29 8.02 22.78
N VAL A 53 8.02 8.43 22.86
CA VAL A 53 6.91 7.59 23.37
C VAL A 53 6.49 6.55 22.33
N ARG A 54 6.75 6.81 21.05
CA ARG A 54 6.40 5.91 19.94
C ARG A 54 7.18 4.60 20.00
N THR A 55 6.49 3.52 19.67
CA THR A 55 7.07 2.18 19.63
C THR A 55 7.83 1.95 18.32
N ASN A 56 8.69 0.92 18.30
CA ASN A 56 9.34 0.50 17.05
C ASN A 56 8.30 0.11 15.96
N ALA A 57 7.14 -0.41 16.36
CA ALA A 57 6.08 -0.78 15.42
C ALA A 57 5.52 0.47 14.73
N ASP A 58 5.25 1.54 15.48
CA ASP A 58 4.74 2.81 14.94
C ASP A 58 5.70 3.38 13.89
N HIS A 59 7.01 3.33 14.17
CA HIS A 59 8.03 3.80 13.23
C HIS A 59 8.13 2.96 11.97
N VAL A 60 8.02 1.63 12.08
CA VAL A 60 8.01 0.74 10.91
C VAL A 60 6.74 0.97 10.07
N THR A 61 5.58 1.13 10.72
CA THR A 61 4.32 1.44 10.04
C THR A 61 4.39 2.79 9.33
N ASP A 62 4.95 3.82 9.98
CA ASP A 62 5.16 5.13 9.35
C ASP A 62 6.10 5.04 8.14
N ALA A 63 7.21 4.31 8.26
CA ALA A 63 8.14 4.10 7.15
C ALA A 63 7.46 3.41 5.96
N LEU A 64 6.74 2.32 6.22
CA LEU A 64 6.01 1.58 5.19
C LEU A 64 4.90 2.43 4.56
N ARG A 65 4.18 3.23 5.36
CA ARG A 65 3.12 4.13 4.86
C ARG A 65 3.70 5.20 3.95
N VAL A 66 4.82 5.83 4.35
CA VAL A 66 5.50 6.85 3.54
C VAL A 66 6.07 6.24 2.26
N TYR A 67 6.74 5.10 2.38
CA TYR A 67 7.22 4.33 1.23
C TYR A 67 6.08 4.05 0.23
N TYR A 68 4.99 3.47 0.71
CA TYR A 68 3.87 3.05 -0.13
C TYR A 68 3.12 4.25 -0.73
N GLY A 69 2.91 5.30 0.06
CA GLY A 69 2.30 6.54 -0.43
C GLY A 69 3.14 7.20 -1.53
N LEU A 70 4.46 7.31 -1.34
CA LEU A 70 5.37 7.84 -2.37
C LEU A 70 5.43 6.96 -3.62
N HIS A 71 5.40 5.64 -3.45
CA HIS A 71 5.33 4.67 -4.55
C HIS A 71 4.09 4.90 -5.42
N LEU A 72 2.91 5.05 -4.82
CA LEU A 72 1.67 5.30 -5.55
C LEU A 72 1.66 6.68 -6.25
N ILE A 73 2.17 7.71 -5.58
CA ILE A 73 2.34 9.04 -6.18
C ILE A 73 3.27 8.98 -7.39
N TRP A 74 4.39 8.27 -7.28
CA TRP A 74 5.35 8.14 -8.37
C TRP A 74 4.75 7.36 -9.54
N SER A 75 4.07 6.24 -9.27
CA SER A 75 3.33 5.45 -10.26
C SER A 75 2.30 6.31 -11.02
N SER A 76 1.47 7.05 -10.28
CA SER A 76 0.46 7.95 -10.84
C SER A 76 1.09 9.08 -11.65
N SER A 77 2.09 9.76 -11.11
CA SER A 77 2.78 10.88 -11.76
C SER A 77 3.44 10.43 -13.06
N ARG A 78 4.09 9.27 -13.08
CA ARG A 78 4.70 8.72 -14.30
C ARG A 78 3.65 8.55 -15.39
N TYR A 79 2.48 8.02 -15.07
CA TYR A 79 1.40 7.85 -16.05
C TYR A 79 0.97 9.19 -16.66
N TRP A 80 0.74 10.22 -15.83
CA TRP A 80 0.22 11.50 -16.30
C TRP A 80 1.27 12.37 -17.03
N PHE A 81 2.54 12.31 -16.62
CA PHE A 81 3.59 13.17 -17.19
C PHE A 81 4.42 12.49 -18.28
N ALA A 82 4.52 11.16 -18.31
CA ALA A 82 5.33 10.44 -19.29
C ALA A 82 4.54 9.94 -20.52
N GLY A 83 3.30 10.40 -20.71
CA GLY A 83 2.48 10.05 -21.88
C GLY A 83 1.76 8.71 -21.76
N GLY A 84 1.42 8.28 -20.55
CA GLY A 84 0.63 7.08 -20.29
C GLY A 84 1.45 5.86 -19.86
N GLN A 85 0.88 4.67 -20.08
CA GLN A 85 1.52 3.41 -19.71
C GLN A 85 2.47 2.95 -20.81
N PRO A 86 3.72 2.53 -20.48
CA PRO A 86 4.61 1.95 -21.46
C PRO A 86 4.05 0.64 -22.02
N VAL A 87 4.29 0.38 -23.31
CA VAL A 87 3.88 -0.86 -23.97
C VAL A 87 4.50 -2.05 -23.22
N ILE A 88 3.65 -2.99 -22.82
CA ILE A 88 4.06 -4.21 -22.15
C ILE A 88 4.23 -5.28 -23.23
N PRO A 89 5.47 -5.72 -23.54
CA PRO A 89 5.73 -6.69 -24.61
C PRO A 89 5.38 -8.11 -24.13
N HIS A 90 4.09 -8.36 -23.88
CA HIS A 90 3.59 -9.64 -23.43
C HIS A 90 2.24 -9.95 -24.11
N PRO A 91 2.04 -11.17 -24.66
CA PRO A 91 0.88 -11.50 -25.49
C PRO A 91 -0.48 -11.43 -24.77
N ILE A 92 -0.48 -11.47 -23.42
CA ILE A 92 -1.69 -11.42 -22.58
C ILE A 92 -1.74 -10.11 -21.77
N GLY A 93 -0.70 -9.85 -20.95
CA GLY A 93 -0.60 -8.63 -20.14
C GLY A 93 -0.65 -7.31 -20.93
N GLY A 94 -0.08 -7.25 -22.13
CA GLY A 94 -0.17 -6.06 -22.99
C GLY A 94 -1.61 -5.74 -23.39
N PRO A 95 -2.30 -6.65 -24.10
CA PRO A 95 -3.69 -6.45 -24.51
C PRO A 95 -4.66 -6.18 -23.35
N PHE A 96 -4.43 -6.78 -22.19
CA PHE A 96 -5.23 -6.51 -20.99
C PHE A 96 -5.14 -5.04 -20.55
N ILE A 97 -3.92 -4.52 -20.44
CA ILE A 97 -3.68 -3.14 -20.02
C ILE A 97 -4.12 -2.14 -21.09
N GLU A 98 -3.92 -2.45 -22.37
CA GLU A 98 -4.44 -1.65 -23.49
C GLU A 98 -5.97 -1.58 -23.47
N SER A 99 -6.64 -2.69 -23.17
CA SER A 99 -8.10 -2.72 -23.03
C SER A 99 -8.59 -1.87 -21.85
N LEU A 100 -7.89 -1.93 -20.70
CA LEU A 100 -8.19 -1.06 -19.56
C LEU A 100 -8.00 0.42 -19.89
N ALA A 101 -6.97 0.76 -20.67
CA ALA A 101 -6.74 2.12 -21.13
C ALA A 101 -7.84 2.58 -22.10
N ALA A 102 -8.23 1.74 -23.06
CA ALA A 102 -9.29 2.03 -24.03
C ALA A 102 -10.66 2.24 -23.36
N MET A 103 -10.95 1.54 -22.26
CA MET A 103 -12.17 1.71 -21.47
C MET A 103 -12.13 2.94 -20.54
N GLY A 104 -10.99 3.62 -20.42
CA GLY A 104 -10.80 4.70 -19.46
C GLY A 104 -10.62 4.25 -18.00
N LEU A 105 -10.63 2.93 -17.75
CA LEU A 105 -10.41 2.37 -16.40
C LEU A 105 -8.98 2.59 -15.93
N PHE A 106 -7.99 2.42 -16.81
CA PHE A 106 -6.57 2.60 -16.44
C PHE A 106 -6.25 4.04 -15.97
N PRO A 107 -6.67 5.12 -16.67
CA PRO A 107 -6.57 6.48 -16.13
C PRO A 107 -7.26 6.64 -14.77
N GLY A 108 -8.44 6.05 -14.59
CA GLY A 108 -9.17 6.07 -13.32
C GLY A 108 -8.39 5.42 -12.17
N ILE A 109 -7.79 4.26 -12.41
CA ILE A 109 -6.91 3.57 -11.46
C ILE A 109 -5.73 4.48 -11.09
N LYS A 110 -5.07 5.10 -12.07
CA LYS A 110 -3.92 5.99 -11.81
C LYS A 110 -4.31 7.27 -11.08
N ALA A 111 -5.49 7.83 -11.32
CA ALA A 111 -6.00 8.93 -10.52
C ALA A 111 -6.24 8.50 -9.06
N MET A 112 -6.84 7.32 -8.86
CA MET A 112 -7.09 6.76 -7.53
C MET A 112 -5.79 6.48 -6.77
N GLU A 113 -4.78 5.85 -7.40
CA GLU A 113 -3.45 5.64 -6.82
C GLU A 113 -2.84 6.98 -6.35
N GLY A 114 -2.98 8.04 -7.16
CA GLY A 114 -2.52 9.38 -6.79
C GLY A 114 -3.22 9.93 -5.54
N VAL A 115 -4.55 9.84 -5.47
CA VAL A 115 -5.32 10.28 -4.30
C VAL A 115 -4.98 9.45 -3.06
N ILE A 116 -4.92 8.12 -3.18
CA ILE A 116 -4.56 7.20 -2.09
C ILE A 116 -3.14 7.52 -1.61
N GLY A 117 -2.20 7.74 -2.52
CA GLY A 117 -0.84 8.16 -2.20
C GLY A 117 -0.82 9.42 -1.33
N LEU A 118 -1.56 10.47 -1.70
CA LEU A 118 -1.65 11.71 -0.91
C LEU A 118 -2.27 11.49 0.48
N VAL A 119 -3.31 10.66 0.54
CA VAL A 119 -4.02 10.31 1.77
C VAL A 119 -3.11 9.52 2.73
N LEU A 120 -2.31 8.58 2.21
CA LEU A 120 -1.30 7.87 3.00
C LEU A 120 -0.19 8.81 3.49
N LEU A 121 0.31 9.72 2.65
CA LEU A 121 1.37 10.66 3.03
C LEU A 121 0.91 11.68 4.06
N SER A 122 -0.33 12.15 3.96
CA SER A 122 -0.95 13.03 4.95
C SER A 122 -1.39 12.31 6.23
N ASN A 123 -1.22 10.99 6.31
CA ASN A 123 -1.65 10.14 7.42
C ASN A 123 -3.15 10.32 7.75
N ARG A 124 -3.98 10.52 6.72
CA ARG A 124 -5.42 10.70 6.85
C ARG A 124 -6.13 9.49 6.27
N PHE A 125 -7.24 9.04 6.85
CA PHE A 125 -8.05 7.91 6.36
C PHE A 125 -7.23 6.66 5.94
N VAL A 126 -6.09 6.41 6.59
CA VAL A 126 -5.13 5.38 6.18
C VAL A 126 -5.78 3.99 6.06
N PRO A 127 -6.61 3.54 7.03
CA PRO A 127 -7.20 2.22 6.90
C PRO A 127 -8.13 2.07 5.69
N LEU A 128 -8.88 3.13 5.37
CA LEU A 128 -9.76 3.15 4.20
C LEU A 128 -8.94 3.13 2.90
N ALA A 129 -7.88 3.94 2.83
CA ALA A 129 -7.00 4.04 1.66
C ALA A 129 -6.38 2.69 1.30
N LEU A 130 -5.91 1.93 2.28
CA LEU A 130 -5.32 0.60 2.07
C LEU A 130 -6.32 -0.42 1.52
N VAL A 131 -7.56 -0.39 2.03
CA VAL A 131 -8.64 -1.26 1.53
C VAL A 131 -9.02 -0.90 0.09
N LEU A 132 -9.09 0.39 -0.24
CA LEU A 132 -9.37 0.84 -1.60
C LEU A 132 -8.26 0.46 -2.60
N GLU A 133 -7.02 0.40 -2.15
CA GLU A 133 -5.87 0.05 -2.98
C GLU A 133 -5.70 -1.46 -3.22
N MET A 134 -6.36 -2.29 -2.40
CA MET A 134 -6.21 -3.76 -2.46
C MET A 134 -6.53 -4.39 -3.84
N PRO A 135 -7.63 -4.04 -4.53
CA PRO A 135 -7.93 -4.58 -5.86
C PRO A 135 -6.84 -4.30 -6.89
N THR A 136 -6.27 -3.08 -6.86
CA THR A 136 -5.16 -2.68 -7.74
C THR A 136 -3.91 -3.46 -7.40
N SER A 137 -3.52 -3.48 -6.12
CA SER A 137 -2.33 -4.20 -5.64
C SER A 137 -2.37 -5.69 -5.97
N PHE A 138 -3.54 -6.33 -5.80
CA PHE A 138 -3.71 -7.74 -6.15
C PHE A 138 -3.61 -7.98 -7.65
N THR A 139 -4.19 -7.10 -8.46
CA THR A 139 -4.12 -7.17 -9.92
C THR A 139 -2.69 -7.03 -10.41
N VAL A 140 -1.94 -6.07 -9.88
CA VAL A 140 -0.51 -5.86 -10.18
C VAL A 140 0.30 -7.08 -9.76
N PHE A 141 0.09 -7.60 -8.56
CA PHE A 141 0.73 -8.84 -8.10
C PHE A 141 0.47 -9.99 -9.06
N TYR A 142 -0.78 -10.22 -9.46
CA TYR A 142 -1.15 -11.33 -10.32
C TYR A 142 -0.52 -11.20 -11.71
N LEU A 143 -0.64 -10.03 -12.35
CA LEU A 143 -0.09 -9.76 -13.68
C LEU A 143 1.43 -9.84 -13.70
N ASN A 144 2.09 -9.32 -12.66
CA ASN A 144 3.55 -9.30 -12.62
C ASN A 144 4.13 -10.65 -12.24
N THR A 145 3.47 -11.42 -11.38
CA THR A 145 4.01 -12.68 -10.84
C THR A 145 3.66 -13.88 -11.71
N PHE A 146 2.39 -13.99 -12.13
CA PHE A 146 1.89 -15.20 -12.81
C PHE A 146 1.75 -15.05 -14.32
N ILE A 147 1.47 -13.84 -14.81
CA ILE A 147 1.25 -13.62 -16.25
C ILE A 147 2.54 -13.23 -16.95
N THR A 148 3.13 -12.10 -16.55
CA THR A 148 4.29 -11.56 -17.29
C THR A 148 5.59 -12.20 -16.83
N ALA A 149 5.73 -12.45 -15.51
CA ALA A 149 6.84 -13.16 -14.89
C ALA A 149 8.26 -12.68 -15.30
N ALA A 150 8.41 -11.44 -15.78
CA ALA A 150 9.72 -10.89 -16.09
C ALA A 150 10.52 -10.66 -14.80
N PRO A 151 11.86 -10.76 -14.80
CA PRO A 151 12.68 -10.67 -13.59
C PRO A 151 12.38 -9.45 -12.70
N ARG A 152 12.24 -8.27 -13.30
CA ARG A 152 11.82 -7.06 -12.58
C ARG A 152 10.41 -7.20 -12.00
N GLN A 153 9.46 -7.69 -12.79
CA GLN A 153 8.06 -7.80 -12.40
C GLN A 153 7.86 -8.77 -11.23
N LEU A 154 8.61 -9.87 -11.20
CA LEU A 154 8.62 -10.85 -10.11
C LEU A 154 9.00 -10.24 -8.75
N ILE A 155 9.70 -9.11 -8.73
CA ILE A 155 10.01 -8.38 -7.50
C ILE A 155 8.92 -7.36 -7.19
N THR A 156 8.54 -6.57 -8.20
CA THR A 156 7.63 -5.44 -8.01
C THR A 156 6.20 -5.84 -7.61
N GLY A 157 5.65 -6.91 -8.21
CA GLY A 157 4.28 -7.36 -7.91
C GLY A 157 4.12 -7.85 -6.47
N PRO A 158 4.93 -8.81 -6.00
CA PRO A 158 4.87 -9.29 -4.62
C PRO A 158 5.17 -8.21 -3.59
N LEU A 159 6.06 -7.27 -3.91
CA LEU A 159 6.40 -6.18 -2.98
C LEU A 159 5.21 -5.22 -2.82
N GLU A 160 4.52 -4.87 -3.92
CA GLU A 160 3.35 -3.98 -3.87
C GLU A 160 2.22 -4.55 -3.02
N LEU A 161 1.81 -5.80 -3.28
CA LEU A 161 0.80 -6.48 -2.46
C LEU A 161 1.31 -6.73 -1.04
N GLY A 162 2.58 -7.12 -0.89
CA GLY A 162 3.19 -7.41 0.41
C GLY A 162 3.17 -6.20 1.35
N VAL A 163 3.55 -5.01 0.86
CA VAL A 163 3.52 -3.79 1.67
C VAL A 163 2.08 -3.39 2.00
N ASN A 164 1.15 -3.48 1.06
CA ASN A 164 -0.27 -3.20 1.35
C ASN A 164 -0.81 -4.14 2.44
N CYS A 165 -0.56 -5.45 2.34
CA CYS A 165 -0.95 -6.44 3.34
C CYS A 165 -0.29 -6.19 4.71
N LEU A 166 1.00 -5.84 4.74
CA LEU A 166 1.70 -5.52 5.99
C LEU A 166 1.11 -4.27 6.65
N LEU A 167 0.75 -3.26 5.86
CA LEU A 167 0.07 -2.07 6.37
C LEU A 167 -1.34 -2.40 6.86
N LEU A 168 -2.13 -3.21 6.14
CA LEU A 168 -3.42 -3.69 6.65
C LEU A 168 -3.25 -4.42 8.00
N LEU A 169 -2.23 -5.26 8.13
CA LEU A 169 -1.94 -5.95 9.38
C LEU A 169 -1.51 -4.98 10.49
N ALA A 170 -0.71 -3.95 10.17
CA ALA A 170 -0.32 -2.93 11.14
C ALA A 170 -1.54 -2.14 11.67
N TYR A 171 -2.54 -1.91 10.82
CA TYR A 171 -3.81 -1.27 11.20
C TYR A 171 -4.92 -2.28 11.57
N PHE A 172 -4.60 -3.56 11.85
CA PHE A 172 -5.57 -4.64 12.02
C PHE A 172 -6.67 -4.34 13.06
N ARG A 173 -6.32 -3.64 14.14
CA ARG A 173 -7.27 -3.25 15.20
C ARG A 173 -8.45 -2.43 14.67
N TYR A 174 -8.25 -1.65 13.61
CA TYR A 174 -9.31 -0.87 12.97
C TYR A 174 -10.24 -1.73 12.10
N TYR A 175 -9.79 -2.90 11.65
CA TYR A 175 -10.56 -3.80 10.79
C TYR A 175 -11.34 -4.87 11.56
N GLN A 176 -11.04 -5.11 12.83
CA GLN A 176 -11.73 -6.13 13.63
C GLN A 176 -13.26 -6.08 13.57
N PRO A 177 -13.93 -4.91 13.58
CA PRO A 177 -15.39 -4.84 13.48
C PRO A 177 -15.97 -5.39 12.17
N PHE A 178 -15.18 -5.40 11.08
CA PHE A 178 -15.60 -5.93 9.78
C PHE A 178 -15.49 -7.45 9.68
N LEU A 179 -14.78 -8.10 10.60
CA LEU A 179 -14.49 -9.54 10.59
C LEU A 179 -15.47 -10.35 11.44
N VAL A 180 -16.63 -9.79 11.79
CA VAL A 180 -17.67 -10.50 12.52
C VAL A 180 -18.46 -11.42 11.60
N ALA A 181 -18.65 -12.68 11.99
CA ALA A 181 -19.37 -13.65 11.17
C ALA A 181 -20.86 -13.28 10.96
N ARG A 182 -21.44 -12.53 11.90
CA ARG A 182 -22.81 -12.01 11.82
C ARG A 182 -22.81 -10.56 12.28
N ALA A 183 -23.05 -9.64 11.35
CA ALA A 183 -23.25 -8.23 11.63
C ALA A 183 -24.76 -7.93 11.69
N TYR A 184 -25.19 -7.16 12.69
CA TYR A 184 -26.53 -6.57 12.69
C TYR A 184 -26.49 -5.22 11.98
N ALA A 185 -27.53 -4.92 11.20
CA ALA A 185 -27.68 -3.60 10.59
C ALA A 185 -27.75 -2.54 11.71
N ALA A 186 -26.75 -1.65 11.74
CA ALA A 186 -26.68 -0.53 12.66
C ALA A 186 -26.57 0.78 11.88
N PRO A 187 -27.67 1.23 11.24
CA PRO A 187 -27.67 2.50 10.53
C PRO A 187 -27.40 3.65 11.52
N PRO A 188 -27.00 4.83 11.02
CA PRO A 188 -26.95 6.04 11.83
C PRO A 188 -28.25 6.22 12.63
N ARG A 189 -28.14 6.56 13.91
CA ARG A 189 -29.29 6.63 14.85
C ARG A 189 -30.45 7.52 14.38
N PHE A 190 -30.16 8.50 13.53
CA PHE A 190 -31.18 9.38 12.96
C PHE A 190 -31.99 8.72 11.82
N LEU A 191 -31.54 7.60 11.26
CA LEU A 191 -32.25 6.83 10.23
C LEU A 191 -33.05 5.68 10.83
N ALA A 192 -32.47 4.92 11.77
CA ALA A 192 -33.18 3.83 12.45
C ALA A 192 -32.49 3.43 13.76
N VAL A 193 -33.24 2.75 14.64
CA VAL A 193 -32.72 2.10 15.85
C VAL A 193 -32.27 0.68 15.50
N SER A 194 -31.09 0.27 15.96
CA SER A 194 -30.55 -1.07 15.73
C SER A 194 -30.84 -2.00 16.92
N ALA A 195 -30.85 -3.31 16.67
CA ALA A 195 -30.81 -4.32 17.73
C ALA A 195 -29.57 -4.16 18.65
N ILE A 196 -28.50 -3.53 18.17
CA ILE A 196 -27.29 -3.22 18.97
C ILE A 196 -27.56 -2.11 20.00
N ASP A 197 -28.55 -1.24 19.75
CA ASP A 197 -28.94 -0.18 20.69
C ASP A 197 -29.82 -0.71 21.85
N ALA A 198 -30.31 -1.96 21.76
CA ALA A 198 -31.11 -2.55 22.81
C ALA A 198 -30.26 -2.81 24.07
N PRO A 199 -30.77 -2.51 25.28
CA PRO A 199 -30.05 -2.79 26.51
C PRO A 199 -29.70 -4.29 26.61
N LYS A 200 -28.44 -4.57 27.00
CA LYS A 200 -27.95 -5.95 27.22
C LYS A 200 -28.80 -6.63 28.30
N GLY A 201 -29.82 -7.38 27.89
CA GLY A 201 -30.75 -8.08 28.79
C GLY A 201 -32.03 -8.59 28.13
N LEU A 202 -32.35 -8.21 26.89
CA LEU A 202 -33.62 -8.55 26.21
C LEU A 202 -33.44 -9.13 24.79
N GLY A 203 -32.32 -9.82 24.52
CA GLY A 203 -32.13 -10.58 23.27
C GLY A 203 -32.65 -12.01 23.40
N PRO A 204 -33.35 -12.58 22.40
CA PRO A 204 -33.95 -13.91 22.50
C PRO A 204 -32.86 -14.98 22.65
N SER A 205 -33.13 -15.91 23.58
CA SER A 205 -32.37 -17.13 23.87
C SER A 205 -32.09 -17.98 22.64
#